data_AF-A0A6P0YVA7-F1
#
_entry.id   AF-A0A6P0YVA7-F1
#
_cell.length_a   1.000
_cell.length_b   1.000
_cell.length_c   1.000
_cell.angle_alpha   90.00
_cell.angle_beta   90.00
_cell.angle_gamma   90.00
#
_symmetry.space_group_name_H-M   'P 1'
#
loop_
_entity.id
_entity.type
_entity.pdbx_description
1 polymer ?
#
loop_
_entity_poly.entity_id
_entity_poly.type
_entity_poly.pdbx_seq_one_letter_code
_entity_poly.pdbx_strand_id
1 'polypeptide(L)'
;MQRVPVISPQGLPLMPTLPSRARRWLREGKAKIYANDLNIFAVQLIVQPSGEETQDLVVGIDPGKYFSGVGVQSSKATLLKLHLILPFPNVTKKMTARRILRRARRGRRINRKLPYDQRCHRAKRFDNRVQKKLPPSIRANRQLELRVVKEACQLFRVSHIVSLSSSW
;
A
#
# COMPACT_ATOMS: atom_id res chain seq x y z
N MET A 1 -1.02 7.11 24.23
CA MET A 1 -1.22 5.62 24.23
C MET A 1 -1.95 5.22 22.96
N GLN A 2 -1.43 4.23 22.21
CA GLN A 2 -2.03 3.78 20.95
C GLN A 2 -3.41 3.16 21.18
N ARG A 3 -4.38 3.48 20.33
CA ARG A 3 -5.76 2.96 20.40
C ARG A 3 -5.85 1.64 19.64
N VAL A 4 -6.82 0.81 20.01
CA VAL A 4 -7.09 -0.49 19.40
C VAL A 4 -8.30 -0.36 18.47
N PRO A 5 -8.19 -0.68 17.17
CA PRO A 5 -9.32 -0.74 16.25
C PRO A 5 -10.38 -1.73 16.75
N VAL A 6 -11.65 -1.37 16.59
CA VAL A 6 -12.78 -2.18 17.02
C VAL A 6 -13.70 -2.39 15.83
N ILE A 7 -14.05 -3.65 15.57
CA ILE A 7 -14.98 -4.04 14.51
C ILE A 7 -16.28 -4.51 15.16
N SER A 8 -17.42 -4.12 14.60
CA SER A 8 -18.74 -4.56 15.06
C SER A 8 -18.96 -6.06 14.76
N PRO A 9 -19.96 -6.70 15.40
CA PRO A 9 -20.36 -8.06 15.02
C PRO A 9 -20.69 -8.19 13.52
N GLN A 10 -21.24 -7.13 12.92
CA GLN A 10 -21.61 -7.04 11.51
C GLN A 10 -20.41 -6.72 10.58
N GLY A 11 -19.20 -6.59 11.12
CA GLY A 11 -17.99 -6.34 10.32
C GLY A 11 -17.72 -4.88 9.99
N LEU A 12 -18.42 -3.93 10.62
CA LEU A 12 -18.24 -2.50 10.39
C LEU A 12 -17.19 -1.91 11.35
N PRO A 13 -16.30 -1.02 10.90
CA PRO A 13 -15.36 -0.35 11.79
C PRO A 13 -16.07 0.62 12.74
N LEU A 14 -15.78 0.49 14.03
CA LEU A 14 -16.26 1.34 15.12
C LEU A 14 -15.12 2.24 15.63
N MET A 15 -15.44 3.12 16.58
CA MET A 15 -14.44 3.96 17.22
C MET A 15 -13.37 3.14 17.97
N PRO A 16 -12.07 3.41 17.73
CA PRO A 16 -10.99 2.73 18.44
C PRO A 16 -11.04 2.96 19.94
N THR A 17 -10.68 1.94 20.70
CA THR A 17 -10.77 1.94 22.16
C THR A 17 -9.40 1.90 22.84
N LEU A 18 -9.40 1.96 24.17
CA LEU A 18 -8.21 1.76 24.98
C LEU A 18 -7.77 0.29 24.95
N PRO A 19 -6.45 -0.01 24.83
CA PRO A 19 -5.94 -1.38 24.92
C PRO A 19 -6.38 -2.17 26.16
N SER A 20 -6.51 -1.50 27.32
CA SER A 20 -7.00 -2.12 28.56
C SER A 20 -8.44 -2.60 28.45
N ARG A 21 -9.31 -1.80 27.81
CA ARG A 21 -10.71 -2.15 27.55
C ARG A 21 -10.83 -3.28 26.54
N ALA A 22 -10.07 -3.24 25.45
CA ALA A 22 -10.03 -4.33 24.47
C ALA A 22 -9.60 -5.66 25.09
N ARG A 23 -8.53 -5.66 25.90
CA ARG A 23 -8.07 -6.86 26.63
C ARG A 23 -9.10 -7.38 27.64
N ARG A 24 -9.82 -6.48 28.32
CA ARG A 24 -10.91 -6.88 29.21
C ARG A 24 -12.03 -7.59 28.44
N TRP A 25 -12.45 -7.06 27.29
CA TRP A 25 -13.45 -7.72 26.45
C TRP A 25 -13.03 -9.11 25.98
N LEU A 26 -11.76 -9.30 25.62
CA LEU A 26 -11.23 -10.61 25.25
C LEU A 26 -11.31 -11.60 26.43
N ARG A 27 -10.89 -11.19 27.64
CA ARG A 27 -10.97 -12.04 28.85
C ARG A 27 -12.40 -12.39 29.24
N GLU A 28 -13.33 -11.46 29.05
CA GLU A 28 -14.76 -11.65 29.35
C GLU A 28 -15.52 -12.38 28.23
N GLY A 29 -14.85 -12.80 27.14
CA GLY A 29 -15.50 -13.46 26.00
C GLY A 29 -16.44 -12.56 25.18
N LYS A 30 -16.36 -11.23 25.34
CA LYS A 30 -17.21 -10.26 24.64
C LYS A 30 -16.66 -9.84 23.28
N ALA A 31 -15.40 -10.16 23.00
CA ALA A 31 -14.72 -9.87 21.76
C ALA A 31 -13.78 -11.02 21.37
N LYS A 32 -13.38 -11.05 20.11
CA LYS A 32 -12.34 -11.94 19.57
C LYS A 32 -11.26 -11.12 18.86
N ILE A 33 -10.08 -11.71 18.67
CA ILE A 33 -9.01 -11.08 17.88
C ILE A 33 -9.48 -10.98 16.42
N TYR A 34 -9.27 -9.82 15.81
CA TYR A 34 -9.57 -9.58 14.40
C TYR A 34 -8.29 -9.60 13.57
N ALA A 35 -8.12 -10.66 12.78
CA ALA A 35 -6.97 -10.80 11.87
C ALA A 35 -7.09 -9.80 10.71
N ASN A 36 -5.97 -9.19 10.33
CA ASN A 36 -5.90 -8.20 9.25
C ASN A 36 -4.51 -8.21 8.61
N ASP A 37 -4.43 -7.78 7.35
CA ASP A 37 -3.19 -7.80 6.55
C ASP A 37 -2.12 -6.83 7.07
N LEU A 38 -2.51 -5.84 7.87
CA LEU A 38 -1.57 -4.90 8.50
C LEU A 38 -0.92 -5.46 9.77
N ASN A 39 -1.33 -6.66 10.24
CA ASN A 39 -0.89 -7.28 11.49
C ASN A 39 -1.04 -6.35 12.71
N ILE A 40 -2.05 -5.48 12.70
CA ILE A 40 -2.35 -4.59 13.82
C ILE A 40 -3.23 -5.34 14.81
N PHE A 41 -2.95 -5.20 16.11
CA PHE A 41 -3.85 -5.73 17.14
C PHE A 41 -5.20 -5.00 17.09
N ALA A 42 -6.22 -5.71 16.62
CA ALA A 42 -7.60 -5.26 16.50
C ALA A 42 -8.53 -6.31 17.11
N VAL A 43 -9.73 -5.88 17.52
CA VAL A 43 -10.74 -6.78 18.11
C VAL A 43 -12.06 -6.64 17.39
N GLN A 44 -12.79 -7.75 17.25
CA GLN A 44 -14.17 -7.75 16.79
C GLN A 44 -15.08 -8.07 17.97
N LEU A 45 -16.10 -7.25 18.19
CA LEU A 45 -17.11 -7.49 19.20
C LEU A 45 -17.98 -8.69 18.80
N ILE A 46 -18.37 -9.49 19.78
CA ILE A 46 -19.33 -10.58 19.63
C ILE A 46 -20.71 -10.12 20.09
N VAL A 47 -20.74 -9.29 21.14
CA VAL A 47 -21.95 -8.66 21.67
C VAL A 47 -22.28 -7.37 20.92
N GLN A 48 -23.54 -6.95 20.98
CA GLN A 48 -23.95 -5.67 20.40
C GLN A 48 -23.16 -4.52 21.04
N PRO A 49 -22.67 -3.56 20.23
CA PRO A 49 -21.96 -2.41 20.76
C PRO A 49 -22.90 -1.57 21.62
N SER A 50 -22.35 -0.96 22.67
CA SER A 50 -23.11 -0.04 23.52
C SER A 50 -23.46 1.29 22.84
N GLY A 51 -22.94 1.52 21.64
CA GLY A 51 -23.10 2.75 20.87
C GLY A 51 -22.24 2.73 19.61
N GLU A 52 -22.65 3.50 18.60
CA GLU A 52 -22.02 3.57 17.28
C GLU A 52 -21.51 4.98 16.93
N GLU A 53 -21.53 5.87 17.92
CA GLU A 53 -21.05 7.25 17.81
C GLU A 53 -19.61 7.29 17.29
N THR A 54 -19.38 8.05 16.22
CA THR A 54 -18.07 8.20 15.58
C THR A 54 -17.65 9.65 15.41
N GLN A 55 -16.35 9.89 15.49
CA GLN A 55 -15.75 11.17 15.07
C GLN A 55 -15.05 11.00 13.72
N ASP A 56 -14.83 12.10 13.02
CA ASP A 56 -14.09 12.09 11.77
C ASP A 56 -12.66 11.60 11.94
N LEU A 57 -12.27 10.69 11.05
CA LEU A 57 -10.92 10.14 10.95
C LEU A 57 -10.35 10.43 9.56
N VAL A 58 -9.12 10.93 9.54
CA VAL A 58 -8.41 11.29 8.32
C VAL A 58 -7.22 10.36 8.13
N VAL A 59 -7.06 9.84 6.91
CA VAL A 59 -5.83 9.17 6.48
C VAL A 59 -4.93 10.19 5.81
N GLY A 60 -3.76 10.43 6.37
CA GLY A 60 -2.70 11.22 5.74
C GLY A 60 -1.69 10.30 5.04
N ILE A 61 -1.37 10.59 3.79
CA ILE A 61 -0.36 9.89 2.99
C ILE A 61 0.74 10.88 2.62
N ASP A 62 1.98 10.57 2.97
CA ASP A 62 3.17 11.29 2.56
C ASP A 62 4.00 10.41 1.61
N PRO A 63 3.79 10.53 0.28
CA PRO A 63 4.37 9.63 -0.70
C PRO A 63 5.82 10.01 -1.03
N GLY A 64 6.76 9.12 -0.74
CA GLY A 64 8.17 9.30 -1.12
C GLY A 64 8.65 8.34 -2.23
N LYS A 65 9.95 8.40 -2.51
CA LYS A 65 10.62 7.54 -3.52
C LYS A 65 10.94 6.15 -2.98
N TYR A 66 11.52 6.09 -1.77
CA TYR A 66 11.95 4.86 -1.10
C TYR A 66 11.05 4.49 0.08
N PHE A 67 10.43 5.49 0.71
CA PHE A 67 9.58 5.32 1.87
C PHE A 67 8.32 6.16 1.70
N SER A 68 7.20 5.71 2.25
CA SER A 68 5.99 6.52 2.36
C SER A 68 5.45 6.48 3.79
N GLY A 69 5.09 7.63 4.31
CA GLY A 69 4.38 7.75 5.58
C GLY A 69 2.89 7.55 5.36
N VAL A 70 2.25 6.73 6.19
CA VAL A 70 0.78 6.65 6.24
C VAL A 70 0.34 6.79 7.69
N GLY A 71 -0.56 7.73 7.96
CA GLY A 71 -1.07 7.99 9.30
C GLY A 71 -2.60 8.01 9.31
N VAL A 72 -3.21 7.47 10.36
CA VAL A 72 -4.64 7.66 10.64
C VAL A 72 -4.74 8.58 11.85
N GLN A 73 -5.42 9.71 11.69
CA GLN A 73 -5.59 10.72 12.73
C GLN A 73 -7.06 11.00 13.02
N SER A 74 -7.31 11.28 14.29
CA SER A 74 -8.51 11.96 14.78
C SER A 74 -8.13 13.34 15.29
N SER A 75 -9.11 14.18 15.59
CA SER A 75 -8.89 15.49 16.24
C SER A 75 -8.11 15.40 17.57
N LYS A 76 -8.20 14.26 18.28
CA LYS A 76 -7.62 14.08 19.63
C LYS A 76 -6.34 13.25 19.66
N ALA A 77 -6.08 12.44 18.65
CA ALA A 77 -4.98 11.48 18.67
C ALA A 77 -4.64 10.90 17.29
N THR A 78 -3.36 10.54 17.13
CA THR A 78 -2.90 9.66 16.05
C THR A 78 -3.16 8.21 16.41
N LEU A 79 -3.96 7.53 15.58
CA LEU A 79 -4.43 6.16 15.80
C LEU A 79 -3.51 5.11 15.19
N LEU A 80 -2.94 5.43 14.03
CA LEU A 80 -2.02 4.56 13.30
C LEU A 80 -0.89 5.40 12.69
N LYS A 81 0.33 4.85 12.72
CA LYS A 81 1.50 5.38 12.03
C LYS A 81 2.20 4.22 11.34
N LEU A 82 2.34 4.30 10.04
CA LEU A 82 3.03 3.31 9.22
C LEU A 82 4.16 3.99 8.46
N HIS A 83 5.31 3.33 8.45
CA HIS A 83 6.46 3.70 7.64
C HIS A 83 6.66 2.61 6.59
N LEU A 84 6.17 2.87 5.37
CA LEU A 84 6.19 1.89 4.29
C LEU A 84 7.55 1.87 3.62
N ILE A 85 8.18 0.70 3.55
CA ILE A 85 9.38 0.47 2.74
C ILE A 85 8.93 0.15 1.31
N LEU A 86 9.20 1.05 0.37
CA LEU A 86 8.70 0.92 -0.99
C LEU A 86 9.58 0.00 -1.83
N PRO A 87 8.99 -0.77 -2.78
CA PRO A 87 9.73 -1.74 -3.58
C PRO A 87 10.58 -1.11 -4.70
N PHE A 88 10.65 0.23 -4.77
CA PHE A 88 11.35 0.99 -5.81
C PHE A 88 12.73 0.42 -6.19
N PRO A 89 13.71 0.25 -5.27
CA PRO A 89 15.05 -0.22 -5.65
C PRO A 89 15.04 -1.66 -6.19
N ASN A 90 14.17 -2.52 -5.64
CA ASN A 90 14.05 -3.91 -6.09
C ASN A 90 13.44 -4.00 -7.49
N VAL A 91 12.43 -3.19 -7.77
CA VAL A 91 11.79 -3.16 -9.10
C VAL A 91 12.76 -2.62 -10.14
N THR A 92 13.47 -1.52 -9.86
CA THR A 92 14.43 -0.94 -10.80
C THR A 92 15.61 -1.89 -11.07
N LYS A 93 16.13 -2.58 -10.04
CA LYS A 93 17.16 -3.61 -10.19
C LYS A 93 16.70 -4.75 -11.11
N LYS A 94 15.52 -5.33 -10.86
CA LYS A 94 14.95 -6.41 -11.68
C LYS A 94 14.69 -5.96 -13.13
N MET A 95 14.17 -4.75 -13.32
CA MET A 95 13.91 -4.20 -14.66
C MET A 95 15.21 -3.95 -15.44
N THR A 96 16.27 -3.52 -14.76
CA THR A 96 17.60 -3.31 -15.35
C THR A 96 18.21 -4.64 -15.77
N ALA A 97 18.21 -5.65 -14.88
CA ALA A 97 18.68 -7.00 -15.20
C ALA A 97 17.92 -7.59 -16.40
N ARG A 98 16.58 -7.49 -16.42
CA ARG A 98 15.75 -7.93 -17.56
C ARG A 98 16.15 -7.24 -18.87
N ARG A 99 16.46 -5.94 -18.82
CA ARG A 99 16.91 -5.16 -19.99
C ARG A 99 18.26 -5.65 -20.50
N ILE A 100 19.24 -5.83 -19.60
CA ILE A 100 20.61 -6.29 -19.93
C ILE A 100 20.55 -7.68 -20.56
N LEU A 101 19.90 -8.64 -19.92
CA LEU A 101 19.80 -10.02 -20.42
C LEU A 101 19.09 -10.09 -21.78
N ARG A 102 18.05 -9.27 -21.98
CA ARG A 102 17.38 -9.16 -23.28
C ARG A 102 18.31 -8.59 -24.36
N ARG A 103 19.10 -7.56 -24.04
CA ARG A 103 20.07 -6.97 -24.97
C ARG A 103 21.16 -7.99 -25.33
N ALA A 104 21.70 -8.71 -24.36
CA ALA A 104 22.71 -9.74 -24.58
C ALA A 104 22.20 -10.87 -25.50
N ARG A 105 21.01 -11.43 -25.22
CA ARG A 105 20.40 -12.46 -26.08
C ARG A 105 20.18 -11.98 -27.52
N ARG A 106 19.66 -10.76 -27.69
CA ARG A 106 19.46 -10.17 -29.02
C ARG A 106 20.80 -9.92 -29.72
N GLY A 107 21.80 -9.45 -28.99
CA GLY A 107 23.14 -9.16 -29.50
C GLY A 107 23.86 -10.40 -30.04
N ARG A 108 23.68 -11.56 -29.39
CA ARG A 108 24.23 -12.86 -29.85
C ARG A 108 23.59 -13.38 -31.14
N ARG A 109 22.34 -13.04 -31.42
CA ARG A 109 21.65 -13.44 -32.66
C ARG A 109 22.06 -12.62 -33.89
N ILE A 110 22.77 -11.51 -33.69
CA ILE A 110 23.20 -10.64 -34.79
C ILE A 110 24.52 -11.17 -35.35
N ASN A 111 24.47 -11.78 -36.52
CA ASN A 111 25.66 -12.06 -37.31
C ASN A 111 26.22 -10.73 -37.85
N ARG A 112 27.33 -10.26 -37.27
CA ARG A 112 27.95 -8.96 -37.63
C ARG A 112 28.79 -9.03 -38.90
N LYS A 113 29.04 -10.22 -39.45
CA LYS A 113 29.76 -10.40 -40.72
C LYS A 113 28.89 -10.06 -41.94
N LEU A 114 27.56 -10.11 -41.80
CA LEU A 114 26.64 -9.75 -42.87
C LEU A 114 26.47 -8.21 -42.98
N PRO A 115 26.21 -7.69 -44.20
CA PRO A 115 25.69 -6.34 -44.42
C PRO A 115 24.49 -6.02 -43.51
N TYR A 116 24.34 -4.76 -43.09
CA TYR A 116 23.40 -4.37 -42.03
C TYR A 116 21.94 -4.78 -42.32
N ASP A 117 21.50 -4.54 -43.56
CA ASP A 117 20.22 -4.91 -44.16
C ASP A 117 19.93 -6.42 -44.09
N GLN A 118 20.97 -7.25 -44.12
CA GLN A 118 20.86 -8.72 -44.05
C GLN A 118 20.96 -9.27 -42.61
N ARG A 119 21.18 -8.42 -41.60
CA ARG A 119 21.29 -8.87 -40.20
C ARG A 119 19.91 -9.14 -39.60
N CYS A 120 19.81 -10.16 -38.75
CA CYS A 120 18.64 -10.42 -37.90
C CYS A 120 18.48 -9.41 -36.74
N HIS A 121 18.53 -8.12 -37.05
CA HIS A 121 18.28 -7.03 -36.12
C HIS A 121 16.79 -6.64 -36.19
N ARG A 122 16.22 -6.26 -35.05
CA ARG A 122 14.81 -5.85 -35.01
C ARG A 122 14.69 -4.43 -35.55
N ALA A 123 13.96 -4.23 -36.65
CA ALA A 123 13.65 -2.92 -37.20
C ALA A 123 13.05 -1.97 -36.14
N LYS A 124 13.38 -0.68 -36.25
CA LYS A 124 12.92 0.37 -35.32
C LYS A 124 11.42 0.56 -35.50
N ARG A 125 10.62 0.24 -34.48
CA ARG A 125 9.17 0.50 -34.46
C ARG A 125 8.92 1.81 -33.73
N PHE A 126 8.67 2.90 -34.46
CA PHE A 126 8.47 4.23 -33.90
C PHE A 126 7.10 4.36 -33.21
N ASP A 127 6.06 3.77 -33.78
CA ASP A 127 4.68 3.86 -33.27
C ASP A 127 4.51 3.19 -31.89
N ASN A 128 5.33 2.18 -31.59
CA ASN A 128 5.32 1.49 -30.31
C ASN A 128 6.00 2.27 -29.17
N ARG A 129 6.53 3.48 -29.43
CA ARG A 129 7.21 4.30 -28.41
C ARG A 129 6.27 5.21 -27.62
N VAL A 130 5.03 5.44 -28.10
CA VAL A 130 4.10 6.44 -27.56
C VAL A 130 3.07 5.80 -26.64
N GLN A 131 3.51 5.13 -25.57
CA GLN A 131 2.58 4.69 -24.52
C GLN A 131 2.81 5.50 -23.25
N LYS A 132 1.79 6.28 -22.83
CA LYS A 132 1.71 7.01 -21.56
C LYS A 132 1.58 6.04 -20.36
N LYS A 133 2.47 5.06 -20.26
CA LYS A 133 2.45 4.05 -19.19
C LYS A 133 3.24 4.56 -17.99
N LEU A 134 2.67 4.41 -16.79
CA LEU A 134 3.42 4.59 -15.56
C LEU A 134 4.63 3.64 -15.54
N PRO A 135 5.83 4.13 -15.15
CA PRO A 135 6.97 3.26 -14.93
C PRO A 135 6.64 2.16 -13.91
N PRO A 136 7.09 0.91 -14.11
CA PRO A 136 6.76 -0.20 -13.21
C PRO A 136 7.11 0.06 -11.75
N SER A 137 8.19 0.80 -11.47
CA SER A 137 8.60 1.16 -10.11
C SER A 137 7.62 2.10 -9.43
N ILE A 138 7.17 3.15 -10.13
CA ILE A 138 6.19 4.11 -9.61
C ILE A 138 4.83 3.41 -9.40
N ARG A 139 4.42 2.58 -10.37
CA ARG A 139 3.19 1.80 -10.24
C ARG A 139 3.23 0.88 -9.02
N ALA A 140 4.34 0.19 -8.78
CA ALA A 140 4.49 -0.70 -7.63
C ALA A 140 4.42 0.04 -6.29
N ASN A 141 5.05 1.22 -6.18
CA ASN A 141 4.95 2.06 -4.98
C ASN A 141 3.49 2.47 -4.70
N ARG A 142 2.80 3.03 -5.70
CA ARG A 142 1.42 3.52 -5.57
C ARG A 142 0.44 2.38 -5.26
N GLN A 143 0.67 1.19 -5.81
CA GLN A 143 -0.14 0.00 -5.51
C GLN A 143 0.05 -0.49 -4.07
N LEU A 144 1.26 -0.42 -3.52
CA LEU A 144 1.51 -0.76 -2.12
C LEU A 144 0.80 0.22 -1.19
N GLU A 145 0.95 1.52 -1.43
CA GLU A 145 0.25 2.57 -0.67
C GLU A 145 -1.26 2.37 -0.72
N LEU A 146 -1.84 2.16 -1.91
CA LEU A 146 -3.27 1.92 -2.07
C LEU A 146 -3.75 0.70 -1.28
N ARG A 147 -2.97 -0.40 -1.28
CA ARG A 147 -3.32 -1.59 -0.51
C ARG A 147 -3.37 -1.27 0.98
N VAL A 148 -2.33 -0.62 1.50
CA VAL A 148 -2.24 -0.26 2.93
C VAL A 148 -3.39 0.66 3.33
N VAL A 149 -3.71 1.66 2.51
CA VAL A 149 -4.82 2.60 2.79
C VAL A 149 -6.16 1.88 2.80
N LYS A 150 -6.39 0.93 1.87
CA LYS A 150 -7.60 0.11 1.86
C LYS A 150 -7.75 -0.71 3.14
N GLU A 151 -6.69 -1.36 3.58
CA GLU A 151 -6.70 -2.11 4.84
C GLU A 151 -6.93 -1.19 6.05
N ALA A 152 -6.33 0.00 6.06
CA ALA A 152 -6.59 0.98 7.11
C ALA A 152 -8.07 1.41 7.15
N CYS A 153 -8.72 1.56 5.99
CA CYS A 153 -10.16 1.89 5.91
C CYS A 153 -11.07 0.74 6.37
N GLN A 154 -10.59 -0.50 6.40
CA GLN A 154 -11.34 -1.63 6.98
C GLN A 154 -11.25 -1.64 8.51
N LEU A 155 -10.14 -1.16 9.07
CA LEU A 155 -9.92 -1.10 10.52
C LEU A 155 -10.50 0.16 11.17
N PHE A 156 -10.53 1.26 10.43
CA PHE A 156 -10.96 2.56 10.93
C PHE A 156 -12.06 3.11 10.02
N ARG A 157 -13.08 3.71 10.62
CA ARG A 157 -14.13 4.44 9.89
C ARG A 157 -13.58 5.78 9.39
N VAL A 158 -12.87 5.75 8.27
CA VAL A 158 -12.23 6.91 7.65
C VAL A 158 -13.26 7.75 6.90
N SER A 159 -13.29 9.06 7.14
CA SER A 159 -14.13 10.01 6.41
C SER A 159 -13.37 10.75 5.30
N HIS A 160 -12.08 11.04 5.50
CA HIS A 160 -11.27 11.74 4.51
C HIS A 160 -9.91 11.08 4.29
N ILE A 161 -9.41 11.18 3.07
CA ILE A 161 -8.07 10.75 2.70
C ILE A 161 -7.36 11.94 2.06
N VAL A 162 -6.21 12.31 2.60
CA VAL A 162 -5.40 13.43 2.14
C VAL A 162 -4.03 12.90 1.74
N SER A 163 -3.59 13.26 0.54
CA SER A 163 -2.25 12.96 0.04
C SER A 163 -1.47 14.26 -0.02
N LEU A 164 -0.34 14.31 0.68
CA LEU A 164 0.57 15.44 0.58
C LEU A 164 1.28 15.37 -0.77
N SER A 165 0.89 16.25 -1.70
CA SER A 165 1.66 16.48 -2.91
C SER A 165 2.63 17.62 -2.65
N SER A 166 3.94 17.36 -2.75
CA SER A 166 4.90 18.45 -2.91
C SER A 166 4.60 19.13 -4.25
N SER A 167 4.05 20.34 -4.21
CA SER A 167 4.00 21.24 -5.35
C SER A 167 5.44 21.52 -5.76
N TRP A 168 5.81 21.15 -6.99
CA TRP A 168 7.06 21.58 -7.63
C TRP A 168 6.76 22.74 -8.57
#